data_AF-A0A850A3T2-F1
#
_entry.id   AF-A0A850A3T2-F1
#
_cell.length_a   1.000
_cell.length_b   1.000
_cell.length_c   1.000
_cell.angle_alpha   90.00
_cell.angle_beta   90.00
_cell.angle_gamma   90.00
#
_symmetry.space_group_name_H-M   'P 1'
#
loop_
_entity.id
_entity.type
_entity.pdbx_description
1 polymer ?
#
loop_
_entity_poly.entity_id
_entity_poly.type
_entity_poly.pdbx_seq_one_letter_code
_entity_poly.pdbx_strand_id
1 'polypeptide(L)'
;MTHVIVDTCIRDGACAEVCPVECIVPGFPPEQWPWYYIDPDTCIDCGACVPECPVEAIFPEADVPAEFGAATPLNAKFFGEGPGYTSAP
;
A
#
# COMPACT_ATOMS: atom_id res chain seq x y z
N MET A 1 -1.23 7.21 -12.10
CA MET A 1 -1.58 7.66 -10.74
C MET A 1 -1.75 6.39 -9.93
N THR A 2 -1.29 6.38 -8.68
CA THR A 2 -1.35 5.18 -7.84
C THR A 2 -2.35 5.35 -6.70
N HIS A 3 -2.69 4.24 -6.07
CA HIS A 3 -3.25 4.24 -4.72
C HIS A 3 -2.13 4.14 -3.68
N VAL A 4 -2.39 4.64 -2.48
CA VAL A 4 -1.44 4.75 -1.37
C VAL A 4 -2.09 4.18 -0.11
N ILE A 5 -1.39 3.26 0.57
CA ILE A 5 -1.76 2.77 1.91
C ILE A 5 -1.12 3.68 2.97
N VAL A 6 -1.92 4.17 3.91
CA VAL A 6 -1.48 5.05 5.01
C VAL A 6 -1.29 4.30 6.34
N ASP A 7 -0.90 5.02 7.38
CA ASP A 7 -0.45 4.46 8.66
C ASP A 7 -1.53 3.76 9.50
N THR A 8 -2.80 3.95 9.14
CA THR A 8 -3.95 3.29 9.75
C THR A 8 -4.11 1.84 9.31
N CYS A 9 -3.27 1.34 8.39
CA CYS A 9 -3.29 -0.05 7.94
C CYS A 9 -3.10 -1.06 9.09
N ILE A 10 -4.09 -1.91 9.30
CA ILE A 10 -4.09 -2.97 10.33
C ILE A 10 -3.56 -4.32 9.83
N ARG A 11 -3.00 -4.37 8.63
CA ARG A 11 -2.51 -5.60 7.97
C ARG A 11 -3.57 -6.71 7.78
N ASP A 12 -4.80 -6.30 7.50
CA ASP A 12 -5.93 -7.21 7.26
C ASP A 12 -5.72 -8.09 6.00
N GLY A 13 -5.30 -7.49 4.88
CA GLY A 13 -4.94 -8.21 3.64
C GLY A 13 -6.05 -8.30 2.58
N ALA A 14 -7.32 -7.99 2.89
CA ALA A 14 -8.42 -8.06 1.91
C ALA A 14 -8.15 -7.27 0.61
N CYS A 15 -7.53 -6.09 0.73
CA CYS A 15 -7.13 -5.27 -0.42
C CYS A 15 -6.20 -5.98 -1.41
N ALA A 16 -5.32 -6.87 -0.93
CA ALA A 16 -4.37 -7.59 -1.79
C ALA A 16 -5.07 -8.69 -2.61
N GLU A 17 -6.09 -9.34 -2.05
CA GLU A 17 -6.84 -10.41 -2.73
C GLU A 17 -7.63 -9.91 -3.95
N VAL A 18 -8.04 -8.64 -3.94
CA VAL A 18 -8.80 -8.03 -5.03
C VAL A 18 -7.94 -7.27 -6.04
N CYS A 19 -6.63 -7.17 -5.81
CA CYS A 19 -5.73 -6.43 -6.69
C CYS A 19 -5.50 -7.23 -8.00
N PRO A 20 -5.93 -6.73 -9.17
CA PRO A 20 -5.85 -7.49 -10.43
C PRO A 20 -4.43 -7.65 -10.98
N VAL A 21 -3.48 -6.87 -10.46
CA VAL A 21 -2.06 -6.86 -10.85
C VAL A 21 -1.14 -7.26 -9.70
N GLU A 22 -1.72 -7.76 -8.59
CA GLU A 22 -0.98 -8.29 -7.43
C GLU A 22 0.11 -7.34 -6.91
N CYS A 23 -0.14 -6.03 -6.95
CA CYS A 23 0.83 -4.99 -6.61
C CYS A 23 0.77 -4.52 -5.14
N ILE A 24 0.06 -5.25 -4.29
CA ILE A 24 -0.10 -4.94 -2.87
C ILE A 24 0.61 -6.01 -2.05
N VAL A 25 1.65 -5.61 -1.33
CA VAL A 25 2.58 -6.54 -0.71
C VAL A 25 2.67 -6.30 0.80
N PRO A 26 2.61 -7.35 1.65
CA PRO A 26 2.80 -7.20 3.09
C PRO A 26 4.25 -6.82 3.39
N GLY A 27 4.43 -5.72 4.14
CA GLY A 27 5.74 -5.32 4.63
C GLY A 27 6.37 -6.34 5.57
N PHE A 28 7.68 -6.59 5.42
CA PHE A 28 8.47 -7.40 6.34
C PHE A 28 9.92 -6.88 6.40
N PRO A 29 10.59 -6.86 7.57
CA PRO A 29 10.07 -7.22 8.90
C PRO A 29 9.09 -6.16 9.44
N PRO A 30 8.07 -6.53 10.26
CA PRO A 30 7.00 -5.62 10.69
C PRO A 30 7.50 -4.43 11.51
N GLU A 31 8.65 -4.54 12.17
CA GLU A 31 9.27 -3.45 12.94
C GLU A 31 9.78 -2.32 12.03
N GLN A 32 10.08 -2.62 10.77
CA GLN A 32 10.54 -1.65 9.77
C GLN A 32 9.45 -1.32 8.74
N TRP A 33 8.61 -2.30 8.42
CA TRP A 33 7.57 -2.22 7.39
C TRP A 33 6.23 -2.69 7.98
N PRO A 34 5.58 -1.87 8.82
CA PRO A 34 4.42 -2.27 9.60
C PRO A 34 3.13 -2.46 8.81
N TRP A 35 3.08 -2.08 7.54
CA TRP A 35 1.84 -2.04 6.75
C TRP A 35 1.90 -2.98 5.54
N TYR A 36 0.83 -3.00 4.77
CA TYR A 36 0.92 -3.37 3.36
C TYR A 36 1.33 -2.14 2.55
N TYR A 37 1.99 -2.36 1.42
CA TYR A 37 2.46 -1.29 0.53
C TYR A 37 2.02 -1.57 -0.89
N ILE A 38 1.66 -0.51 -1.63
CA ILE A 38 1.25 -0.56 -3.02
C ILE A 38 2.43 -0.13 -3.91
N ASP A 39 2.75 -0.93 -4.91
CA ASP A 39 3.76 -0.58 -5.92
C ASP A 39 3.18 0.51 -6.86
N PRO A 40 3.70 1.75 -6.82
CA PRO A 40 3.20 2.83 -7.65
C PRO A 40 3.43 2.63 -9.14
N ASP A 41 4.45 1.85 -9.51
CA ASP A 41 4.81 1.62 -10.92
C ASP A 41 3.94 0.53 -11.55
N THR A 42 3.45 -0.42 -10.73
CA THR A 42 2.59 -1.53 -11.16
C THR A 42 1.11 -1.22 -10.98
N CYS A 43 0.73 -0.34 -10.05
CA CYS A 43 -0.66 0.05 -9.83
C CYS A 43 -1.30 0.65 -11.09
N ILE A 44 -2.45 0.11 -11.49
CA ILE A 44 -3.20 0.55 -12.68
C ILE A 44 -4.39 1.46 -12.36
N ASP A 45 -4.45 2.01 -11.14
CA ASP A 45 -5.49 2.95 -10.71
C ASP A 45 -6.94 2.41 -10.83
N CYS A 46 -7.15 1.11 -10.62
CA CYS A 46 -8.46 0.49 -10.81
C CYS A 46 -9.46 0.74 -9.66
N GLY A 47 -8.98 1.15 -8.48
CA GLY A 47 -9.81 1.46 -7.30
C GLY A 47 -10.44 0.26 -6.59
N ALA A 48 -10.19 -0.98 -7.04
CA ALA A 48 -10.81 -2.17 -6.46
C ALA A 48 -10.47 -2.41 -4.98
N CYS A 49 -9.29 -1.98 -4.54
CA CYS A 49 -8.82 -2.17 -3.17
C CYS A 49 -9.46 -1.22 -2.14
N VAL A 50 -9.94 -0.04 -2.57
CA VAL A 50 -10.46 1.01 -1.68
C VAL A 50 -11.66 0.55 -0.85
N PRO A 51 -12.75 0.00 -1.44
CA PRO A 51 -13.92 -0.43 -0.66
C PRO A 51 -13.67 -1.67 0.21
N GLU A 52 -12.60 -2.43 -0.06
CA GLU A 52 -12.28 -3.65 0.69
C GLU A 52 -11.48 -3.36 1.98
N CYS A 53 -10.94 -2.15 2.14
CA CYS A 53 -10.19 -1.81 3.35
C CYS A 53 -11.16 -1.51 4.51
N PRO A 54 -11.18 -2.32 5.58
CA PRO A 54 -12.17 -2.15 6.67
C PRO A 54 -11.96 -0.88 7.51
N VAL A 55 -10.80 -0.26 7.39
CA VAL A 55 -10.38 0.96 8.12
C VAL A 55 -10.12 2.13 7.18
N GLU A 56 -10.51 2.01 5.90
CA GLU A 56 -10.41 3.07 4.89
C GLU A 56 -8.99 3.66 4.77
N ALA A 57 -7.96 2.80 4.86
CA ALA A 57 -6.55 3.20 4.84
C ALA A 57 -5.96 3.42 3.43
N ILE A 58 -6.77 3.36 2.38
CA ILE A 58 -6.31 3.39 0.99
C ILE A 58 -6.91 4.60 0.28
N PHE A 59 -6.04 5.45 -0.26
CA PHE A 59 -6.43 6.67 -0.95
C PHE A 59 -5.79 6.74 -2.33
N PRO A 60 -6.45 7.31 -3.34
CA PRO A 60 -5.76 7.82 -4.52
C PRO A 60 -4.66 8.79 -4.09
N GLU A 61 -3.50 8.76 -4.75
CA GLU A 61 -2.34 9.61 -4.39
C GLU A 61 -2.70 11.10 -4.28
N ALA A 62 -3.58 11.59 -5.16
CA ALA A 62 -4.03 12.98 -5.17
C ALA A 62 -4.94 13.36 -3.99
N ASP A 63 -5.57 12.36 -3.35
CA ASP A 63 -6.56 12.52 -2.29
C ASP A 63 -6.01 12.15 -0.91
N VAL A 64 -4.71 11.80 -0.81
CA VAL A 64 -4.06 11.49 0.46
C VAL A 64 -4.15 12.71 1.39
N PRO A 65 -4.78 12.60 2.58
CA PRO A 65 -4.83 13.67 3.55
C PRO A 65 -3.42 14.17 3.93
N ALA A 66 -3.28 15.47 4.18
CA ALA A 66 -1.97 16.08 4.46
C ALA A 66 -1.25 15.46 5.67
N GLU A 67 -2.00 14.99 6.67
CA GLU A 67 -1.48 14.27 7.83
C GLU A 67 -0.81 12.93 7.46
N PHE A 68 -1.24 12.30 6.36
CA PHE A 68 -0.68 11.05 5.84
C PHE A 68 0.26 11.26 4.65
N GLY A 69 0.64 12.49 4.33
CA GLY A 69 1.47 12.78 3.14
C GLY A 69 2.82 12.05 3.11
N ALA A 70 3.32 11.59 4.25
CA ALA A 70 4.53 10.76 4.33
C ALA A 70 4.34 9.33 3.81
N ALA A 71 3.10 8.84 3.71
CA ALA A 71 2.78 7.50 3.23
C ALA A 71 3.06 7.33 1.73
N THR A 72 2.80 8.36 0.92
CA THR A 72 3.06 8.33 -0.53
C THR A 72 4.51 7.95 -0.86
N PRO A 73 5.53 8.69 -0.40
CA PRO A 73 6.91 8.30 -0.66
C PRO A 73 7.31 6.99 0.04
N LEU A 74 6.65 6.61 1.14
CA LEU A 74 6.97 5.36 1.83
C LEU A 74 6.53 4.12 1.04
N ASN A 75 5.37 4.17 0.38
CA ASN A 75 4.91 3.10 -0.51
C ASN A 75 5.90 2.91 -1.66
N ALA A 76 6.31 4.00 -2.33
CA ALA A 76 7.34 3.93 -3.37
C ALA A 76 8.68 3.41 -2.83
N LYS A 77 9.10 3.88 -1.66
CA LYS A 77 10.35 3.46 -1.02
C LYS A 77 10.39 1.97 -0.73
N PHE A 78 9.27 1.36 -0.35
CA PHE A 78 9.20 -0.08 -0.09
C PHE A 78 9.62 -0.92 -1.30
N PHE A 79 9.28 -0.50 -2.52
CA PHE A 79 9.63 -1.21 -3.76
C PHE A 79 10.95 -0.76 -4.39
N GLY A 80 11.34 0.51 -4.21
CA GLY A 80 12.59 1.04 -4.78
C GLY A 80 13.84 0.79 -3.93
N GLU A 81 13.72 0.88 -2.60
CA GLU A 81 14.84 0.75 -1.65
C GLU A 81 14.61 -0.37 -0.61
N GLY A 82 13.35 -0.73 -0.38
CA GLY A 82 12.95 -1.75 0.56
C GLY A 82 12.97 -3.17 -0.04
N PRO A 83 12.32 -4.12 0.64
CA PRO A 83 12.29 -5.52 0.21
C PRO A 83 11.38 -5.74 -1.02
N GLY A 84 10.44 -4.82 -1.31
CA GLY A 84 9.50 -4.93 -2.42
C GLY A 84 8.82 -6.30 -2.46
N TYR A 85 8.75 -6.90 -3.66
CA TYR A 85 8.18 -8.24 -3.86
C TYR A 85 8.93 -9.39 -3.17
N THR A 86 10.13 -9.14 -2.65
CA THR A 86 10.90 -10.15 -1.89
C THR A 86 10.63 -10.11 -0.40
N SER A 87 9.65 -9.30 0.05
CA SER A 87 9.19 -9.31 1.43
C SER A 87 8.48 -10.63 1.77
N ALA A 88 9.27 -11.61 2.19
CA ALA A 88 8.78 -12.83 2.80
C ALA A 88 8.77 -12.64 4.32
N PRO A 89 7.76 -13.17 5.04
CA PRO A 89 7.89 -13.42 6.46
C PRO A 89 8.93 -14.50 6.80
#